data_AF-A0A401T6I8-F1
#
_entry.id   AF-A0A401T6I8-F1
#
_cell.length_a   1.000
_cell.length_b   1.000
_cell.length_c   1.000
_cell.angle_alpha   90.00
_cell.angle_beta   90.00
_cell.angle_gamma   90.00
#
_symmetry.space_group_name_H-M   'P 1'
#
loop_
_entity.id
_entity.type
_entity.pdbx_description
1 polymer ?
#
loop_
_entity_poly.entity_id
_entity_poly.type
_entity_poly.pdbx_seq_one_letter_code
_entity_poly.pdbx_strand_id
1 'polypeptide(L)' 'MKVTSEKLCRAQHELYHQASTYMCLLQSVRQHLALHQEYHSKGERSPHEVAQLVGLKLPQQPGGKGWEK' A
#
# COMPACT_ATOMS: atom_id res chain seq x y z
N MET A 1 -21.79 -7.09 -49.48
CA MET A 1 -20.86 -6.86 -48.35
C MET A 1 -21.21 -7.84 -47.23
N LYS A 2 -20.32 -8.81 -46.96
CA LYS A 2 -20.49 -9.79 -45.88
C LYS A 2 -20.03 -9.13 -44.58
N VAL A 3 -20.96 -8.77 -43.69
CA VAL A 3 -20.63 -8.30 -42.33
C VAL A 3 -20.39 -9.55 -41.49
N THR A 4 -19.18 -10.09 -41.57
CA THR A 4 -18.80 -11.31 -40.86
C THR A 4 -17.96 -10.98 -39.63
N SER A 5 -18.35 -11.52 -38.48
CA SER A 5 -17.50 -11.78 -37.31
C SER A 5 -17.16 -10.66 -36.31
N GLU A 6 -17.48 -9.40 -36.57
CA GLU A 6 -17.04 -8.31 -35.66
C GLU A 6 -17.69 -8.37 -34.26
N LYS A 7 -18.96 -8.79 -34.17
CA LYS A 7 -19.69 -8.90 -32.90
C LYS A 7 -19.23 -10.09 -32.04
N LEU A 8 -18.87 -11.22 -32.66
CA LEU A 8 -18.41 -12.41 -31.94
C LEU A 8 -17.00 -12.19 -31.37
N CYS A 9 -16.13 -11.53 -32.15
CA CYS A 9 -14.80 -11.17 -31.73
C CYS A 9 -14.83 -10.19 -30.54
N ARG A 10 -15.69 -9.16 -30.56
CA ARG A 10 -15.83 -8.22 -29.44
C ARG A 10 -16.29 -8.89 -28.14
N ALA A 11 -17.30 -9.76 -28.20
CA ALA A 11 -17.81 -10.45 -27.00
C ALA A 11 -16.74 -11.35 -26.34
N GLN A 12 -15.94 -12.05 -27.15
CA GLN A 12 -14.85 -12.90 -26.64
C GLN A 12 -13.72 -12.07 -26.00
N HIS A 13 -13.35 -10.94 -26.63
CA HIS A 13 -12.38 -10.00 -26.07
C HIS A 13 -12.91 -9.31 -24.81
N GLU A 14 -14.22 -9.08 -24.74
CA GLU A 14 -14.88 -8.45 -23.60
C GLU A 14 -14.85 -9.34 -22.36
N LEU A 15 -15.17 -10.63 -22.49
CA LEU A 15 -15.05 -11.59 -21.38
C LEU A 15 -13.60 -11.72 -20.90
N TYR A 16 -12.64 -11.78 -21.83
CA TYR A 16 -11.22 -11.84 -21.48
C TYR A 16 -10.76 -10.55 -20.77
N HIS A 17 -11.16 -9.39 -21.26
CA HIS A 17 -10.88 -8.09 -20.65
C HIS A 17 -11.50 -7.97 -19.25
N GLN A 18 -12.74 -8.45 -19.07
CA GLN A 18 -13.38 -8.50 -17.77
C GLN A 18 -12.61 -9.42 -16.82
N ALA A 19 -12.25 -10.63 -17.25
CA ALA A 19 -11.49 -11.56 -16.44
C ALA A 19 -10.12 -11.00 -16.01
N SER A 20 -9.39 -10.36 -16.94
CA SER A 20 -8.11 -9.73 -16.63
C SER A 20 -8.26 -8.54 -15.67
N THR A 21 -9.31 -7.73 -15.84
CA THR A 21 -9.64 -6.62 -14.94
C THR A 21 -9.93 -7.11 -13.53
N TYR A 22 -10.77 -8.15 -13.39
CA TYR A 22 -11.06 -8.75 -12.09
C TYR A 22 -9.82 -9.36 -11.44
N MET A 23 -8.97 -10.04 -12.23
CA MET A 23 -7.72 -10.60 -11.73
C MET A 23 -6.78 -9.50 -11.20
N CYS A 24 -6.64 -8.39 -11.94
CA CYS A 24 -5.86 -7.23 -11.52
C CYS A 24 -6.40 -6.62 -10.22
N LEU A 25 -7.73 -6.45 -10.12
CA LEU A 25 -8.38 -5.95 -8.90
C LEU A 25 -8.10 -6.85 -7.70
N LEU A 26 -8.29 -8.17 -7.84
CA LEU A 26 -8.05 -9.14 -6.76
C LEU A 26 -6.60 -9.13 -6.30
N GLN A 27 -5.65 -9.04 -7.23
CA GLN A 27 -4.23 -8.92 -6.91
C GLN A 27 -3.92 -7.62 -6.16
N SER A 28 -4.43 -6.50 -6.66
CA SER A 28 -4.22 -5.18 -6.07
C SER A 28 -4.78 -5.11 -4.64
N VAL A 29 -5.97 -5.66 -4.41
CA VAL A 29 -6.58 -5.69 -3.07
C VAL A 29 -5.75 -6.52 -2.09
N ARG A 30 -5.24 -7.69 -2.51
CA ARG A 30 -4.39 -8.53 -1.66
C ARG A 30 -3.07 -7.83 -1.32
N GLN A 31 -2.44 -7.20 -2.30
CA GLN A 31 -1.21 -6.42 -2.09
C GLN A 31 -1.44 -5.23 -1.17
N HIS A 32 -2.52 -4.48 -1.39
CA HIS A 32 -2.92 -3.39 -0.53
C HIS A 32 -3.08 -3.85 0.92
N LEU A 33 -3.79 -4.96 1.16
CA LEU A 33 -3.97 -5.51 2.51
C LEU A 33 -2.64 -5.94 3.14
N ALA A 34 -1.73 -6.55 2.37
CA ALA A 34 -0.41 -6.93 2.87
C ALA A 34 0.40 -5.69 3.30
N LEU A 35 0.45 -4.66 2.44
CA LEU A 35 1.12 -3.40 2.76
C LEU A 35 0.46 -2.68 3.94
N HIS A 36 -0.86 -2.68 4.00
CA HIS A 36 -1.61 -2.09 5.10
C HIS A 36 -1.32 -2.82 6.42
N GLN A 37 -1.30 -4.16 6.43
CA GLN A 37 -0.92 -4.92 7.62
C GLN A 37 0.53 -4.63 8.05
N GLU A 38 1.45 -4.53 7.09
CA GLU A 38 2.86 -4.28 7.37
C GLU A 38 3.13 -2.87 7.91
N TYR A 39 2.47 -1.85 7.35
CA TYR A 39 2.81 -0.45 7.60
C TYR A 39 1.75 0.33 8.40
N HIS A 40 0.48 -0.06 8.37
CA HIS A 40 -0.62 0.71 8.99
C HIS A 40 -0.84 0.36 10.47
N SER A 41 -0.32 -0.76 10.97
CA SER A 41 -0.77 -1.35 12.23
C SER A 41 0.33 -1.50 13.28
N LYS A 42 0.97 -0.39 13.72
CA LYS A 42 1.66 -0.36 15.04
C LYS A 42 1.50 0.95 15.85
N GLY A 43 0.76 1.95 15.35
CA GLY A 43 0.71 3.29 15.94
C GLY A 43 1.97 4.12 15.64
N GLU A 44 1.96 5.40 16.03
CA GLU A 44 3.18 6.22 15.96
C GLU A 44 4.22 5.65 16.93
N ARG A 45 5.39 5.25 16.39
CA ARG A 45 6.54 4.89 17.23
C ARG A 45 6.94 6.10 18.05
N SER A 46 7.34 5.88 19.30
CA SER A 46 7.82 6.98 20.15
C SER A 46 8.98 7.70 19.47
N PRO A 47 9.16 9.02 19.69
CA PRO A 47 10.29 9.77 19.13
C PRO A 47 11.65 9.12 19.41
N HIS A 48 11.75 8.42 20.55
CA HIS A 48 12.92 7.66 20.94
C HIS A 48 13.19 6.42 20.09
N GLU A 49 12.17 5.61 19.82
CA GLU A 49 12.28 4.45 18.92
C GLU A 49 12.60 4.88 17.49
N VAL A 50 12.02 6.00 17.03
CA VAL A 50 12.30 6.56 15.70
C VAL A 50 13.74 7.07 15.60
N ALA A 51 14.23 7.81 16.61
CA ALA A 51 15.61 8.27 16.63
C ALA A 51 16.61 7.10 16.57
N GLN A 52 16.36 6.03 17.33
CA GLN A 52 17.23 4.85 17.33
C GLN A 52 17.25 4.12 15.98
N LEU A 53 16.11 4.05 15.27
CA LEU A 53 16.02 3.41 13.96
C LEU A 53 16.98 4.02 12.93
N VAL A 54 17.24 5.33 13.04
CA VAL A 54 18.13 6.08 12.14
C VAL A 54 19.52 6.33 12.74
N GLY A 55 19.88 5.66 13.84
CA GLY A 55 21.18 5.80 14.50
C GLY A 55 21.36 7.10 15.28
N LEU A 56 20.27 7.80 15.59
CA LEU A 56 20.24 9.03 16.38
C LEU A 56 19.84 8.75 17.83
N LYS A 57 20.10 9.73 18.70
CA LYS A 57 19.64 9.74 20.10
C LYS A 57 18.89 11.04 20.35
N LEU A 58 17.89 11.02 21.22
CA LEU A 58 17.25 12.27 21.62
C LEU A 58 18.26 13.16 22.35
N PRO A 59 18.22 14.49 22.12
CA PRO A 59 19.06 15.41 22.87
C PRO A 59 18.70 15.34 24.36
N GLN A 60 19.69 15.09 25.20
CA GLN A 60 19.56 15.34 26.64
C GLN A 60 19.91 16.79 26.91
N GLN A 61 19.04 17.52 27.61
CA GLN A 61 19.31 18.91 27.92
C GLN A 61 20.56 19.00 28.82
N PRO A 62 21.60 19.73 28.41
CA PRO A 62 22.76 19.97 29.26
C PRO A 62 22.31 20.90 30.40
N GLY A 63 22.18 20.36 31.61
CA GLY A 63 21.77 21.12 32.80
C GLY A 63 20.65 20.52 33.66
N GLY A 64 20.17 19.30 33.38
CA GLY A 64 19.32 18.54 34.31
C GLY A 64 17.91 19.10 34.55
N LYS A 65 17.44 20.04 33.72
CA LYS A 65 16.05 20.51 33.73
C LYS A 65 15.35 19.86 32.55
N GLY A 66 14.63 18.76 32.78
CA GLY A 66 13.81 18.12 31.74
C GLY A 66 12.76 19.10 31.24
N TRP A 67 12.46 19.08 29.94
CA TRP A 67 11.39 19.90 29.36
C TRP A 67 10.11 19.53 30.11
N GLU A 68 9.50 20.52 30.78
CA GLU A 68 8.36 20.29 31.66
C GLU A 68 7.19 19.62 30.92
N LYS A 69 6.45 18.81 31.69
CA LYS A 69 5.46 17.78 31.30
C LYS A 69 4.55 18.10 30.12
#